data_AF-A0A017SD21-F1
#
_entry.id   AF-A0A017SD21-F1
#
_cell.length_a   1.000
_cell.length_b   1.000
_cell.length_c   1.000
_cell.angle_alpha   90.00
_cell.angle_beta   90.00
_cell.angle_gamma   90.00
#
_symmetry.space_group_name_H-M   'P 1'
#
loop_
_entity.id
_entity.type
_entity.pdbx_description
1 polymer ?
#
loop_
_entity_poly.entity_id
_entity_poly.type
_entity_poly.pdbx_seq_one_letter_code
_entity_poly.pdbx_strand_id
1 'polypeptide(L)'
;MASNNSLYGNPPQKHPQSTNPQSSSSLAFTSHLSSLISQHQSSSTTGRARPSKSSKSDIFSVSNRGSQKRAAADLLDDNNGQQHKSVKDIGKVDEATLHRSKRRMEEKARLYEDLKKGDYLAGDSDDEDDSVGGVDEGRSGGDVYMARLRRKEKEGLVDFDRKWADEERKREDKYEEEEDGDDNASIISYEDDLGRTRHGTRAEAARVLAESQSQQEAAERWRPQRPTNLIYGEAIQTQAFNPDANTASQMSYLAARRDRSPTPPEETHYDPEGEVRNRGTGFYAFSKDENVRKQQMEELMEARDETIKERDARRERRAERERLKDERRMKIEELRVKRRAEVFLAGLGDLGVQS
;
A
#
# COMPACT_ATOMS: atom_id res chain seq x y z
N MET A 1 0.57 25.37 -57.17
CA MET A 1 -0.29 24.21 -56.84
C MET A 1 0.53 23.22 -56.04
N ALA A 2 0.42 23.26 -54.71
CA ALA A 2 0.91 22.21 -53.82
C ALA A 2 -0.04 22.16 -52.63
N SER A 3 -0.80 21.08 -52.56
CA SER A 3 -1.84 20.78 -51.58
C SER A 3 -1.22 20.19 -50.30
N ASN A 4 -1.24 20.93 -49.20
CA ASN A 4 -0.88 20.39 -47.89
C ASN A 4 -2.11 19.73 -47.27
N ASN A 5 -2.26 18.43 -47.54
CA ASN A 5 -3.28 17.57 -46.95
C ASN A 5 -2.75 17.04 -45.61
N SER A 6 -2.98 17.76 -44.51
CA SER A 6 -2.60 17.27 -43.18
C SER A 6 -3.64 16.26 -42.68
N LEU A 7 -3.31 14.97 -42.81
CA LEU A 7 -4.15 13.83 -42.43
C LEU A 7 -4.22 13.59 -40.90
N TYR A 8 -3.44 14.34 -40.12
CA TYR A 8 -3.53 14.41 -38.66
C TYR A 8 -3.61 15.88 -38.26
N GLY A 9 -4.59 16.23 -37.43
CA GLY A 9 -4.99 17.62 -37.14
C GLY A 9 -3.83 18.53 -36.71
N ASN A 10 -3.97 19.83 -37.02
CA ASN A 10 -2.98 20.85 -36.70
C ASN A 10 -2.60 20.83 -35.20
N PRO A 11 -1.31 20.79 -34.84
CA PRO A 11 -0.92 20.81 -33.43
C PRO A 11 -1.26 22.16 -32.78
N PRO A 12 -1.61 22.19 -31.48
CA PRO A 12 -1.96 23.44 -30.79
C PRO A 12 -0.73 24.37 -30.69
N GLN A 13 -0.95 25.67 -30.91
CA GLN A 13 0.10 26.68 -30.77
C GLN A 13 0.46 26.89 -29.30
N LYS A 14 1.76 26.82 -28.98
CA LYS A 14 2.29 27.07 -27.63
C LYS A 14 2.36 28.58 -27.39
N HIS A 15 1.78 29.04 -26.28
CA HIS A 15 1.94 30.43 -25.81
C HIS A 15 3.38 30.68 -25.32
N PRO A 16 3.94 31.89 -25.51
CA PRO A 16 5.29 32.22 -25.07
C PRO A 16 5.37 32.30 -23.53
N GLN A 17 6.42 31.70 -22.96
CA GLN A 17 6.71 31.78 -21.53
C GLN A 17 7.11 33.20 -21.15
N SER A 18 6.34 33.81 -20.25
CA SER A 18 6.69 35.07 -19.59
C SER A 18 7.92 34.86 -18.71
N THR A 19 8.90 35.74 -18.88
CA THR A 19 10.18 35.81 -18.17
C THR A 19 10.00 35.95 -16.65
N ASN A 20 10.76 35.13 -15.90
CA ASN A 20 11.05 35.17 -14.46
C ASN A 20 10.62 36.43 -13.68
N PRO A 21 9.65 36.35 -12.75
CA PRO A 21 9.63 37.22 -11.60
C PRO A 21 10.52 36.62 -10.51
N GLN A 22 11.54 37.36 -10.08
CA GLN A 22 12.33 37.00 -8.91
C GLN A 22 11.43 36.86 -7.67
N SER A 23 11.32 35.62 -7.20
CA SER A 23 11.10 35.19 -5.80
C SER A 23 10.25 36.12 -4.91
N SER A 24 8.94 35.89 -4.90
CA SER A 24 7.98 36.51 -3.96
C SER A 24 8.22 36.14 -2.48
N SER A 25 9.06 35.14 -2.18
CA SER A 25 9.37 34.73 -0.82
C SER A 25 10.35 35.68 -0.10
N SER A 26 11.25 36.35 -0.82
CA SER A 26 12.23 37.28 -0.21
C SER A 26 11.60 38.58 0.27
N LEU A 27 10.58 39.09 -0.45
CA LEU A 27 9.84 40.29 -0.02
C LEU A 27 8.96 40.02 1.21
N ALA A 28 8.37 38.81 1.31
CA ALA A 28 7.61 38.42 2.49
C ALA A 28 8.51 38.31 3.73
N PHE A 29 9.68 37.70 3.61
CA PHE A 29 10.59 37.49 4.74
C PHE A 29 11.19 38.80 5.27
N THR A 30 11.57 39.72 4.39
CA THR A 30 12.09 41.05 4.78
C THR A 30 11.02 41.90 5.47
N SER A 31 9.77 41.84 5.02
CA SER A 31 8.67 42.53 5.69
C SER A 31 8.43 42.01 7.12
N HIS A 32 8.54 40.70 7.34
CA HIS A 32 8.40 40.10 8.67
C HIS A 32 9.56 40.44 9.61
N LEU A 33 10.81 40.46 9.13
CA LEU A 33 11.94 40.88 9.96
C LEU A 33 11.86 42.35 10.35
N SER A 34 11.45 43.23 9.43
CA SER A 34 11.29 44.66 9.74
C SER A 34 10.21 44.89 10.81
N SER A 35 9.10 44.12 10.76
CA SER A 35 8.05 44.17 11.78
C SER A 35 8.54 43.67 13.14
N LEU A 36 9.33 42.60 13.18
CA LEU A 36 9.89 42.06 14.44
C LEU A 36 10.88 43.01 15.09
N ILE A 37 11.72 43.68 14.30
CA ILE A 37 12.69 44.67 14.79
C ILE A 37 11.97 45.90 15.34
N SER A 38 10.92 46.39 14.65
CA SER A 38 10.10 47.50 15.15
C SER A 38 9.35 47.15 16.44
N GLN A 39 8.99 45.89 16.64
CA GLN A 39 8.26 45.43 17.83
C GLN A 39 9.16 45.31 19.08
N HIS A 40 10.48 45.29 18.92
CA HIS A 40 11.46 45.18 20.01
C HIS A 40 11.93 46.53 20.57
N GLN A 41 11.55 47.66 19.96
CA GLN A 41 11.95 49.00 20.41
C GLN A 41 10.98 49.67 21.40
N SER A 42 9.87 49.02 21.77
CA SER A 42 8.93 49.54 22.76
C SER A 42 8.77 48.58 23.95
N SER A 43 9.76 48.54 24.83
CA SER A 43 9.70 47.84 26.12
C SER A 43 9.77 48.84 27.28
N SER A 44 8.66 49.56 27.51
CA SER A 44 8.38 50.16 28.83
C SER A 44 7.42 49.26 29.60
N THR A 45 7.79 49.01 30.85
CA THR A 45 7.21 48.09 31.83
C THR A 45 5.74 48.38 32.19
N THR A 46 4.81 47.49 31.83
CA THR A 46 3.55 47.27 32.57
C THR A 46 3.10 45.82 32.39
N GLY A 47 2.81 45.13 33.50
CA GLY A 47 2.45 43.71 33.54
C GLY A 47 1.23 43.36 32.69
N ARG A 48 1.30 42.23 31.98
CA ARG A 48 0.19 41.71 31.17
C ARG A 48 -0.93 41.17 32.07
N ALA A 49 -2.14 41.66 31.88
CA ALA A 49 -3.35 41.10 32.48
C ALA A 49 -3.64 39.70 31.90
N ARG A 50 -4.08 38.79 32.77
CA ARG A 50 -4.57 37.45 32.41
C ARG A 50 -5.82 37.59 31.52
N PRO A 51 -5.95 36.86 30.40
CA PRO A 51 -7.19 36.84 29.64
C PRO A 51 -8.29 36.16 30.49
N SER A 52 -9.31 36.93 30.87
CA SER A 52 -10.53 36.39 31.47
C SER A 52 -11.24 35.48 30.46
N LYS A 53 -11.74 34.33 30.93
CA LYS A 53 -12.52 33.35 30.17
C LYS A 53 -13.62 34.02 29.33
N SER A 54 -13.36 34.25 28.05
CA SER A 54 -14.40 34.59 27.07
C SER A 54 -15.18 33.31 26.75
N SER A 55 -16.51 33.41 26.72
CA SER A 55 -17.41 32.35 26.26
C SER A 55 -16.90 31.81 24.92
N LYS A 56 -16.83 30.46 24.82
CA LYS A 56 -16.38 29.71 23.63
C LYS A 56 -16.97 30.35 22.37
N SER A 57 -16.13 30.84 21.47
CA SER A 57 -16.57 31.31 20.15
C SER A 57 -17.18 30.13 19.42
N ASP A 58 -18.44 30.28 19.00
CA ASP A 58 -19.17 29.29 18.21
C ASP A 58 -18.31 28.85 17.02
N ILE A 59 -18.17 27.54 16.81
CA ILE A 59 -17.35 26.93 15.74
C ILE A 59 -17.83 27.42 14.36
N PHE A 60 -19.08 27.87 14.24
CA PHE A 60 -19.65 28.44 13.03
C PHE A 60 -19.46 29.97 12.91
N SER A 61 -18.92 30.63 13.93
CA SER A 61 -18.58 32.07 13.90
C SER A 61 -17.18 32.37 13.35
N VAL A 62 -16.34 31.33 13.18
CA VAL A 62 -15.00 31.49 12.60
C VAL A 62 -15.14 31.64 11.09
N SER A 63 -15.32 32.89 10.63
CA SER A 63 -15.29 33.20 9.20
C SER A 63 -13.97 32.68 8.60
N ASN A 64 -14.03 31.86 7.55
CA ASN A 64 -12.86 31.32 6.87
C ASN A 64 -11.92 32.47 6.49
N ARG A 65 -10.72 32.53 7.09
CA ARG A 65 -9.76 33.62 6.87
C ARG A 65 -9.49 33.75 5.38
N GLY A 66 -9.87 34.89 4.80
CA GLY A 66 -9.72 35.15 3.37
C GLY A 66 -10.92 34.77 2.49
N SER A 67 -12.07 34.39 3.06
CA SER A 67 -13.32 34.25 2.30
C SER A 67 -13.76 35.59 1.70
N GLN A 68 -13.76 36.67 2.49
CA GLN A 68 -14.09 38.02 2.01
C GLN A 68 -13.09 38.53 0.97
N LYS A 69 -11.80 38.17 1.08
CA LYS A 69 -10.80 38.53 0.06
C LYS A 69 -11.03 37.80 -1.26
N ARG A 70 -11.40 36.51 -1.22
CA ARG A 70 -11.77 35.73 -2.41
C ARG A 70 -13.05 36.25 -3.06
N ALA A 71 -14.08 36.48 -2.26
CA ALA A 71 -15.33 37.08 -2.73
C ALA A 71 -15.12 38.48 -3.34
N ALA A 72 -14.22 39.29 -2.76
CA ALA A 72 -13.87 40.58 -3.32
C ALA A 72 -13.05 40.48 -4.63
N ALA A 73 -12.21 39.45 -4.78
CA ALA A 73 -11.49 39.21 -6.03
C ALA A 73 -12.46 38.82 -7.17
N ASP A 74 -13.46 37.99 -6.87
CA ASP A 74 -14.48 37.59 -7.85
C ASP A 74 -15.33 38.80 -8.31
N LEU A 75 -15.61 39.77 -7.44
CA LEU A 75 -16.31 41.02 -7.80
C LEU A 75 -15.44 42.02 -8.59
N LEU A 76 -14.11 41.93 -8.48
CA LEU A 76 -13.20 42.82 -9.21
C LEU A 76 -12.97 42.33 -10.66
N ASP A 77 -13.18 41.05 -10.95
CA ASP A 77 -12.98 40.45 -12.28
C ASP A 77 -14.17 40.67 -13.24
N ASP A 78 -15.26 41.30 -12.78
CA ASP A 78 -16.41 41.68 -13.62
C ASP A 78 -16.07 42.74 -14.70
N ASN A 79 -14.91 43.39 -14.62
CA ASN A 79 -14.44 44.35 -15.64
C ASN A 79 -13.65 43.71 -16.79
N ASN A 80 -13.35 42.41 -16.72
CA ASN A 80 -12.77 41.66 -17.83
C ASN A 80 -13.79 40.60 -18.30
N GLY A 81 -14.97 41.09 -18.70
CA GLY A 81 -16.08 40.23 -19.11
C GLY A 81 -15.64 39.17 -20.13
N GLN A 82 -15.96 37.90 -19.84
CA GLN A 82 -15.77 36.82 -20.79
C GLN A 82 -16.41 37.21 -22.13
N GLN A 83 -15.60 37.46 -23.14
CA GLN A 83 -16.10 37.66 -24.50
C GLN A 83 -16.51 36.30 -25.05
N HIS A 84 -17.79 35.95 -24.90
CA HIS A 84 -18.35 34.78 -25.54
C HIS A 84 -18.21 34.94 -27.05
N LYS A 85 -17.43 34.07 -27.67
CA LYS A 85 -17.29 34.00 -29.12
C LYS A 85 -18.67 33.77 -29.71
N SER A 86 -19.14 34.73 -30.51
CA SER A 86 -20.43 34.66 -31.16
C SER A 86 -20.35 33.75 -32.39
N VAL A 87 -21.51 33.39 -32.96
CA VAL A 87 -21.58 32.62 -34.22
C VAL A 87 -20.75 33.27 -35.34
N LYS A 88 -20.51 34.59 -35.27
CA LYS A 88 -19.66 35.33 -36.22
C LYS A 88 -18.17 35.00 -36.08
N ASP A 89 -17.71 34.64 -34.88
CA ASP A 89 -16.30 34.37 -34.56
C ASP A 89 -15.90 32.90 -34.79
N ILE A 90 -16.89 31.99 -34.84
CA ILE A 90 -16.68 30.53 -34.91
C ILE A 90 -16.60 30.04 -36.37
N GLY A 91 -17.09 30.83 -37.33
CA GLY A 91 -17.08 30.48 -38.75
C GLY A 91 -18.09 29.39 -39.13
N LYS A 92 -18.09 28.99 -40.41
CA LYS A 92 -18.93 27.90 -40.92
C LYS A 92 -18.23 26.57 -40.64
N VAL A 93 -18.94 25.67 -39.97
CA VAL A 93 -18.48 24.31 -39.63
C VAL A 93 -18.90 23.35 -40.74
N ASP A 94 -18.02 22.43 -41.14
CA ASP A 94 -18.31 21.44 -42.17
C ASP A 94 -19.55 20.60 -41.87
N GLU A 95 -20.27 20.18 -42.91
CA GLU A 95 -21.53 19.45 -42.77
C GLU A 95 -21.33 18.10 -42.04
N ALA A 96 -20.21 17.41 -42.28
CA ALA A 96 -19.88 16.14 -41.64
C ALA A 96 -19.59 16.27 -40.13
N THR A 97 -19.09 17.42 -39.66
CA THR A 97 -18.88 17.67 -38.23
C THR A 97 -20.18 18.13 -37.57
N LEU A 98 -21.02 18.88 -38.29
CA LEU A 98 -22.37 19.26 -37.86
C LEU A 98 -23.28 18.04 -37.64
N HIS A 99 -23.26 17.06 -38.54
CA HIS A 99 -24.01 15.81 -38.35
C HIS A 99 -23.51 15.01 -37.14
N ARG A 100 -22.20 14.94 -36.92
CA ARG A 100 -21.61 14.27 -35.75
C ARG A 100 -21.97 14.98 -34.44
N SER A 101 -21.92 16.31 -34.41
CA SER A 101 -22.32 17.08 -33.23
C SER A 101 -23.82 16.95 -32.96
N LYS A 102 -24.65 16.97 -34.00
CA LYS A 102 -26.10 16.79 -33.89
C LYS A 102 -26.45 15.42 -33.29
N ARG A 103 -25.85 14.34 -33.81
CA ARG A 103 -26.03 12.99 -33.26
C ARG A 103 -25.62 12.90 -31.78
N ARG A 104 -24.47 13.48 -31.41
CA ARG A 104 -24.03 13.50 -30.00
C ARG A 104 -24.97 14.31 -29.10
N MET A 105 -25.53 15.40 -29.62
CA MET A 105 -26.51 16.21 -28.89
C MET A 105 -27.82 15.45 -28.69
N GLU A 106 -28.28 14.71 -29.69
CA GLU A 106 -29.45 13.84 -29.59
C GLU A 106 -29.23 12.69 -28.58
N GLU A 107 -28.06 12.06 -28.59
CA GLU A 107 -27.69 11.03 -27.61
C GLU A 107 -27.67 11.59 -26.18
N LYS A 108 -27.10 12.79 -26.00
CA LYS A 108 -27.12 13.48 -24.70
C LYS A 108 -28.53 13.88 -24.28
N ALA A 109 -29.34 14.39 -25.21
CA ALA A 109 -30.73 14.77 -24.92
C ALA A 109 -31.54 13.57 -24.43
N ARG A 110 -31.40 12.41 -25.08
CA ARG A 110 -32.00 11.16 -24.62
C ARG A 110 -31.53 10.78 -23.22
N LEU A 111 -30.22 10.82 -22.97
CA LEU A 111 -29.66 10.53 -21.65
C LEU A 111 -30.19 11.48 -20.56
N TYR A 112 -30.37 12.76 -20.88
CA TYR A 112 -30.98 13.73 -19.96
C TYR A 112 -32.49 13.52 -19.79
N GLU A 113 -33.22 13.13 -20.83
CA GLU A 113 -34.63 12.76 -20.73
C GLU A 113 -34.81 11.53 -19.83
N ASP A 114 -33.95 10.52 -19.99
CA ASP A 114 -33.93 9.31 -19.16
C ASP A 114 -33.56 9.60 -17.70
N LEU A 115 -32.54 10.44 -17.47
CA LEU A 115 -32.19 10.95 -16.15
C LEU A 115 -33.32 11.78 -15.55
N LYS A 116 -34.00 12.62 -16.34
CA LYS A 116 -35.13 13.42 -15.84
C LYS A 116 -36.35 12.56 -15.53
N LYS A 117 -36.54 11.47 -16.25
CA LYS A 117 -37.62 10.50 -16.06
C LYS A 117 -37.43 9.66 -14.78
N GLY A 118 -36.21 9.58 -14.25
CA GLY A 118 -35.94 8.89 -12.99
C GLY A 118 -35.77 7.38 -13.12
N ASP A 119 -35.78 6.84 -14.34
CA ASP A 119 -35.65 5.39 -14.60
C ASP A 119 -34.27 4.83 -14.15
N TYR A 120 -33.29 5.70 -13.93
CA TYR A 120 -31.98 5.35 -13.36
C TYR A 120 -32.00 5.06 -11.85
N LEU A 121 -33.02 5.53 -11.11
CA LEU A 121 -33.19 5.30 -9.67
C LEU A 121 -33.98 4.02 -9.35
N ALA A 122 -34.79 3.54 -10.29
CA ALA A 122 -35.63 2.35 -10.09
C ALA A 122 -34.83 1.04 -10.00
N GLY A 123 -33.54 1.04 -10.37
CA GLY A 123 -32.67 -0.14 -10.35
C GLY A 123 -31.83 -0.33 -9.08
N ASP A 124 -31.89 0.57 -8.09
CA ASP A 124 -31.16 0.44 -6.81
C ASP A 124 -31.97 -0.32 -5.73
N SER A 125 -33.17 -0.80 -6.08
CA SER A 125 -34.00 -1.65 -5.23
C SER A 125 -33.53 -3.11 -5.31
N ASP A 126 -32.49 -3.44 -4.55
CA ASP A 126 -32.35 -4.67 -3.74
C ASP A 126 -32.97 -5.99 -4.26
N ASP A 127 -32.77 -6.35 -5.54
CA ASP A 127 -33.18 -7.66 -6.10
C ASP A 127 -32.35 -8.04 -7.36
N GLU A 128 -31.02 -7.88 -7.32
CA GLU A 128 -30.15 -8.42 -8.38
C GLU A 128 -29.12 -9.43 -7.84
N ASP A 129 -29.64 -10.60 -7.46
CA ASP A 129 -28.89 -11.87 -7.44
C ASP A 129 -29.79 -13.01 -7.93
N ASP A 130 -30.28 -12.94 -9.19
CA ASP A 130 -30.81 -14.14 -9.90
C ASP A 130 -31.11 -13.94 -11.41
N SER A 131 -30.19 -13.37 -12.21
CA SER A 131 -30.36 -13.50 -13.68
C SER A 131 -29.05 -13.51 -14.47
N VAL A 132 -28.21 -14.51 -14.22
CA VAL A 132 -27.22 -14.94 -15.23
C VAL A 132 -27.81 -16.12 -16.00
N GLY A 133 -28.25 -15.85 -17.24
CA GLY A 133 -28.47 -16.92 -18.23
C GLY A 133 -29.91 -17.14 -18.68
N GLY A 134 -30.61 -16.10 -19.14
CA GLY A 134 -31.85 -16.24 -19.89
C GLY A 134 -31.93 -15.22 -21.01
N VAL A 135 -31.78 -15.66 -22.26
CA VAL A 135 -32.14 -14.85 -23.43
C VAL A 135 -33.66 -14.83 -23.50
N ASP A 136 -34.29 -13.89 -22.79
CA ASP A 136 -35.74 -13.68 -22.85
C ASP A 136 -36.06 -12.66 -23.96
N GLU A 137 -36.59 -13.16 -25.08
CA GLU A 137 -36.99 -12.44 -26.30
C GLU A 137 -38.25 -11.57 -26.10
N GLY A 138 -38.42 -10.95 -24.93
CA GLY A 138 -39.60 -10.16 -24.58
C GLY A 138 -39.34 -8.74 -24.08
N ARG A 139 -38.09 -8.33 -23.84
CA ARG A 139 -37.80 -7.04 -23.19
C ARG A 139 -37.78 -5.87 -24.17
N SER A 140 -38.68 -4.90 -23.94
CA SER A 140 -38.80 -3.63 -24.68
C SER A 140 -37.45 -2.94 -24.85
N GLY A 141 -37.17 -2.38 -26.03
CA GLY A 141 -35.84 -1.90 -26.45
C GLY A 141 -35.16 -0.86 -25.56
N GLY A 142 -35.89 -0.24 -24.62
CA GLY A 142 -35.31 0.61 -23.57
C GLY A 142 -34.50 -0.16 -22.51
N ASP A 143 -34.96 -1.36 -22.11
CA ASP A 143 -34.30 -2.17 -21.07
C ASP A 143 -32.95 -2.72 -21.54
N VAL A 144 -32.87 -3.11 -22.82
CA VAL A 144 -31.63 -3.65 -23.42
C VAL A 144 -30.57 -2.55 -23.55
N TYR A 145 -30.99 -1.31 -23.83
CA TYR A 145 -30.12 -0.15 -23.91
C TYR A 145 -29.57 0.23 -22.52
N MET A 146 -30.43 0.24 -21.50
CA MET A 146 -30.03 0.49 -20.10
C MET A 146 -29.11 -0.59 -19.54
N ALA A 147 -29.39 -1.86 -19.82
CA ALA A 147 -28.54 -2.98 -19.40
C ALA A 147 -27.14 -2.93 -20.03
N ARG A 148 -27.01 -2.39 -21.25
CA ARG A 148 -25.71 -2.21 -21.92
C ARG A 148 -24.93 -1.02 -21.35
N LEU A 149 -25.61 0.07 -21.01
CA LEU A 149 -25.00 1.23 -20.33
C LEU A 149 -24.46 0.83 -18.95
N ARG A 150 -25.25 0.11 -18.14
CA ARG A 150 -24.83 -0.37 -16.81
C ARG A 150 -23.65 -1.33 -16.87
N ARG A 151 -23.62 -2.27 -17.83
CA ARG A 151 -22.45 -3.15 -18.03
C ARG A 151 -21.20 -2.39 -18.40
N LYS A 152 -21.30 -1.42 -19.32
CA LYS A 152 -20.16 -0.60 -19.74
C LYS A 152 -19.62 0.28 -18.60
N GLU A 153 -20.50 0.79 -17.72
CA GLU A 153 -20.08 1.51 -16.52
C GLU A 153 -19.46 0.58 -15.48
N LYS A 154 -20.00 -0.62 -15.29
CA LYS A 154 -19.47 -1.63 -14.36
C LYS A 154 -18.10 -2.20 -14.80
N GLU A 155 -17.87 -2.38 -16.10
CA GLU A 155 -16.59 -2.82 -16.65
C GLU A 155 -15.47 -1.77 -16.49
N GLY A 156 -15.80 -0.50 -16.27
CA GLY A 156 -14.85 0.58 -16.02
C GLY A 156 -14.55 0.86 -14.54
N LEU A 157 -15.34 0.30 -13.62
CA LEU A 157 -15.17 0.48 -12.18
C LEU A 157 -14.45 -0.74 -11.58
N VAL A 158 -13.30 -0.50 -10.93
CA VAL A 158 -12.60 -1.53 -10.17
C VAL A 158 -13.39 -1.78 -8.88
N ASP A 159 -14.00 -2.96 -8.77
CA ASP A 159 -14.58 -3.44 -7.52
C ASP A 159 -13.45 -3.89 -6.57
N PHE A 160 -13.06 -3.00 -5.66
CA PHE A 160 -11.96 -3.22 -4.73
C PHE A 160 -12.25 -4.32 -3.71
N ASP A 161 -13.51 -4.54 -3.34
CA ASP A 161 -13.89 -5.57 -2.38
C ASP A 161 -13.75 -6.96 -3.01
N ARG A 162 -14.17 -7.10 -4.27
CA ARG A 162 -13.95 -8.33 -5.05
C ARG A 162 -12.47 -8.57 -5.33
N LYS A 163 -11.72 -7.52 -5.69
CA LYS A 163 -10.28 -7.65 -5.97
C LYS A 163 -9.50 -8.09 -4.73
N TRP A 164 -9.89 -7.61 -3.55
CA TRP A 164 -9.27 -7.98 -2.28
C TRP A 164 -9.65 -9.41 -1.87
N ALA A 165 -10.92 -9.81 -2.04
CA ALA A 165 -11.37 -11.18 -1.79
C ALA A 165 -10.71 -12.21 -2.72
N ASP A 166 -10.56 -11.89 -4.00
CA ASP A 166 -9.85 -12.75 -4.97
C ASP A 166 -8.34 -12.85 -4.64
N GLU A 167 -7.75 -11.78 -4.11
CA GLU A 167 -6.34 -11.78 -3.67
C GLU A 167 -6.14 -12.60 -2.38
N GLU A 168 -7.13 -12.62 -1.49
CA GLU A 168 -7.12 -13.45 -0.27
C GLU A 168 -7.34 -14.93 -0.60
N ARG A 169 -8.28 -15.27 -1.50
CA ARG A 169 -8.44 -16.65 -2.01
C ARG A 169 -7.19 -17.15 -2.73
N LYS A 170 -6.61 -16.32 -3.62
CA LYS A 170 -5.37 -16.69 -4.31
C LYS A 170 -4.19 -16.91 -3.34
N ARG A 171 -4.20 -16.23 -2.20
CA ARG A 171 -3.22 -16.43 -1.15
C ARG A 171 -3.48 -17.73 -0.39
N GLU A 172 -4.75 -18.06 -0.12
CA GLU A 172 -5.20 -19.29 0.52
C GLU A 172 -4.91 -20.53 -0.36
N ASP A 173 -5.23 -20.47 -1.66
CA ASP A 173 -4.89 -21.51 -2.64
C ASP A 173 -3.39 -21.78 -2.71
N LYS A 174 -2.56 -20.74 -2.51
CA LYS A 174 -1.09 -20.88 -2.47
C LYS A 174 -0.60 -21.61 -1.21
N TYR A 175 -1.36 -21.61 -0.12
CA TYR A 175 -1.02 -22.34 1.10
C TYR A 175 -1.57 -23.78 1.09
N GLU A 176 -2.66 -24.06 0.37
CA GLU A 176 -3.19 -25.42 0.21
C GLU A 176 -2.43 -26.27 -0.83
N GLU A 177 -1.72 -25.67 -1.77
CA GLU A 177 -0.89 -26.38 -2.77
C GLU A 177 0.49 -26.84 -2.23
N GLU A 178 0.80 -26.57 -0.95
CA GLU A 178 2.01 -27.07 -0.26
C GLU A 178 1.73 -28.26 0.68
N GLU A 179 0.60 -28.95 0.55
CA GLU A 179 0.31 -30.20 1.28
C GLU A 179 0.66 -31.45 0.45
N ASP A 180 1.87 -31.51 -0.11
CA ASP A 180 2.46 -32.78 -0.53
C ASP A 180 4.00 -32.69 -0.51
N GLY A 181 4.63 -33.04 0.62
CA GLY A 181 6.08 -33.23 0.67
C GLY A 181 6.79 -33.08 2.02
N ASP A 182 6.82 -34.19 2.77
CA ASP A 182 8.01 -34.70 3.48
C ASP A 182 8.38 -34.10 4.85
N ASP A 183 8.49 -34.98 5.86
CA ASP A 183 8.84 -34.75 7.27
C ASP A 183 10.30 -34.25 7.51
N ASN A 184 10.91 -33.66 6.47
CA ASN A 184 12.27 -33.11 6.43
C ASN A 184 12.32 -31.58 6.43
N ALA A 185 11.19 -30.90 6.59
CA ALA A 185 11.07 -29.43 6.55
C ALA A 185 11.70 -28.68 7.74
N SER A 186 12.22 -29.37 8.76
CA SER A 186 12.94 -28.69 9.84
C SER A 186 14.30 -28.19 9.34
N ILE A 187 14.39 -26.87 9.20
CA ILE A 187 15.65 -26.17 8.94
C ILE A 187 16.53 -26.28 10.18
N ILE A 188 17.67 -26.95 10.05
CA ILE A 188 18.67 -27.15 11.09
C ILE A 188 19.98 -26.51 10.61
N SER A 189 20.78 -25.98 11.55
CA SER A 189 22.14 -25.54 11.28
C SER A 189 23.10 -26.74 11.29
N TYR A 190 23.83 -26.96 10.20
CA TYR A 190 24.88 -27.99 10.09
C TYR A 190 26.18 -27.40 9.54
N GLU A 191 27.30 -28.09 9.72
CA GLU A 191 28.60 -27.68 9.21
C GLU A 191 28.86 -28.30 7.82
N ASP A 192 29.23 -27.47 6.85
CA ASP A 192 29.67 -27.86 5.51
C ASP A 192 31.08 -28.48 5.55
N ASP A 193 31.50 -29.15 4.46
CA ASP A 193 32.83 -29.77 4.33
C ASP A 193 33.99 -28.77 4.53
N LEU A 194 33.70 -27.49 4.34
CA LEU A 194 34.63 -26.37 4.55
C LEU A 194 34.62 -25.81 5.99
N GLY A 195 33.91 -26.44 6.92
CA GLY A 195 33.78 -25.99 8.32
C GLY A 195 32.96 -24.71 8.48
N ARG A 196 32.05 -24.43 7.53
CA ARG A 196 31.15 -23.26 7.59
C ARG A 196 29.79 -23.71 8.07
N THR A 197 29.16 -22.94 8.96
CA THR A 197 27.78 -23.20 9.38
C THR A 197 26.80 -22.80 8.26
N ARG A 198 26.01 -23.76 7.79
CA ARG A 198 24.93 -23.58 6.80
C ARG A 198 23.60 -23.93 7.45
N HIS A 199 22.52 -23.31 6.99
CA HIS A 199 21.16 -23.64 7.38
C HIS A 199 20.50 -24.36 6.22
N GLY A 200 19.98 -25.56 6.45
CA GLY A 200 19.30 -26.33 5.41
C GLY A 200 18.43 -27.41 6.02
N THR A 201 17.86 -28.25 5.17
CA THR A 201 16.94 -29.29 5.61
C THR A 201 17.66 -30.39 6.37
N ARG A 202 16.93 -31.12 7.22
CA ARG A 202 17.48 -32.27 7.94
C ARG A 202 18.08 -33.33 7.00
N ALA A 203 17.48 -33.52 5.83
CA ALA A 203 17.98 -34.42 4.80
C ALA A 203 19.31 -33.93 4.19
N GLU A 204 19.45 -32.63 3.94
CA GLU A 204 20.69 -32.02 3.46
C GLU A 204 21.81 -32.15 4.51
N ALA A 205 21.50 -31.87 5.78
CA ALA A 205 22.43 -32.05 6.90
C ALA A 205 22.92 -33.49 7.02
N ALA A 206 22.03 -34.47 6.86
CA ALA A 206 22.37 -35.90 6.91
C ALA A 206 23.29 -36.33 5.75
N ARG A 207 23.11 -35.76 4.55
CA ARG A 207 23.97 -36.05 3.39
C ARG A 207 25.39 -35.55 3.59
N VAL A 208 25.55 -34.31 4.07
CA VAL A 208 26.88 -33.72 4.34
C VAL A 208 27.59 -34.50 5.44
N LEU A 209 26.87 -34.90 6.49
CA LEU A 209 27.44 -35.75 7.54
C LEU A 209 27.89 -37.12 7.00
N ALA A 210 27.08 -37.78 6.16
CA ALA A 210 27.45 -39.05 5.55
C ALA A 210 28.67 -38.91 4.61
N GLU A 211 28.75 -37.82 3.85
CA GLU A 211 29.87 -37.54 2.95
C GLU A 211 31.16 -37.29 3.72
N SER A 212 31.13 -36.47 4.78
CA SER A 212 32.28 -36.25 5.67
C SER A 212 32.78 -37.55 6.32
N GLN A 213 31.88 -38.43 6.79
CA GLN A 213 32.26 -39.74 7.33
C GLN A 213 32.89 -40.63 6.24
N SER A 214 32.32 -40.64 5.03
CA SER A 214 32.87 -41.43 3.93
C SER A 214 34.27 -40.95 3.51
N GLN A 215 34.52 -39.64 3.53
CA GLN A 215 35.84 -39.05 3.25
C GLN A 215 36.85 -39.40 4.34
N GLN A 216 36.44 -39.42 5.61
CA GLN A 216 37.26 -39.87 6.74
C GLN A 216 37.59 -41.37 6.62
N GLU A 217 36.60 -42.22 6.37
CA GLU A 217 36.81 -43.65 6.15
C GLU A 217 37.69 -43.92 4.92
N ALA A 218 37.49 -43.17 3.83
CA ALA A 218 38.34 -43.28 2.64
C ALA A 218 39.77 -42.89 2.97
N ALA A 219 40.01 -41.80 3.71
CA ALA A 219 41.34 -41.40 4.13
C ALA A 219 42.00 -42.45 5.05
N GLU A 220 41.23 -43.13 5.90
CA GLU A 220 41.72 -44.21 6.76
C GLU A 220 41.97 -45.53 6.02
N ARG A 221 41.23 -45.83 4.95
CA ARG A 221 41.42 -47.05 4.12
C ARG A 221 42.78 -47.12 3.43
N TRP A 222 43.39 -45.97 3.10
CA TRP A 222 44.71 -45.90 2.46
C TRP A 222 45.87 -45.72 3.45
N ARG A 223 45.57 -45.58 4.74
CA ARG A 223 46.58 -45.41 5.79
C ARG A 223 46.83 -46.74 6.51
N PRO A 224 48.10 -47.17 6.66
CA PRO A 224 48.38 -48.34 7.50
C PRO A 224 47.91 -48.06 8.93
N GLN A 225 47.27 -49.06 9.55
CA GLN A 225 46.83 -48.98 10.94
C GLN A 225 48.02 -48.57 11.83
N ARG A 226 47.81 -47.54 12.65
CA ARG A 226 48.86 -47.04 13.54
C ARG A 226 49.30 -48.18 14.46
N PRO A 227 50.60 -48.49 14.57
CA PRO A 227 51.06 -49.59 15.40
C PRO A 227 50.62 -49.38 16.84
N THR A 228 49.99 -50.41 17.42
CA THR A 228 49.47 -50.40 18.80
C THR A 228 50.60 -50.37 19.83
N ASN A 229 51.75 -50.95 19.48
CA ASN A 229 52.94 -51.00 20.31
C ASN A 229 53.95 -49.96 19.82
N LEU A 230 53.79 -48.72 20.27
CA LEU A 230 54.86 -47.73 20.14
C LEU A 230 55.96 -48.07 21.16
N ILE A 231 57.19 -48.27 20.69
CA ILE A 231 58.36 -48.42 21.55
C ILE A 231 58.72 -47.03 22.07
N TYR A 232 58.39 -46.74 23.33
CA TYR A 232 58.82 -45.51 24.00
C TYR A 232 60.26 -45.71 24.49
N GLY A 233 61.23 -45.10 23.81
CA GLY A 233 62.61 -44.98 24.32
C GLY A 233 62.75 -43.79 25.27
N GLU A 234 63.70 -43.83 26.20
CA GLU A 234 63.97 -42.75 27.19
C GLU A 234 64.37 -41.40 26.57
N ALA A 235 64.71 -41.35 25.29
CA ALA A 235 65.12 -40.11 24.60
C ALA A 235 64.41 -39.94 23.26
N ILE A 236 63.07 -39.99 23.24
CA ILE A 236 62.34 -39.39 22.13
C ILE A 236 62.35 -37.89 22.38
N GLN A 237 63.14 -37.15 21.60
CA GLN A 237 63.13 -35.69 21.56
C GLN A 237 61.80 -35.20 20.93
N THR A 238 60.68 -35.41 21.63
CA THR A 238 59.35 -34.97 21.17
C THR A 238 59.31 -33.47 20.92
N GLN A 239 60.13 -32.71 21.65
CA GLN A 239 60.29 -31.26 21.48
C GLN A 239 61.13 -30.86 20.26
N ALA A 240 61.94 -31.75 19.69
CA ALA A 240 62.77 -31.44 18.52
C ALA A 240 61.98 -31.50 17.21
N PHE A 241 60.84 -32.20 17.19
CA PHE A 241 59.96 -32.32 16.03
C PHE A 241 58.54 -31.87 16.39
N ASN A 242 58.36 -30.57 16.54
CA ASN A 242 57.04 -29.93 16.68
C ASN A 242 56.61 -29.41 15.30
N PRO A 243 55.89 -30.19 14.47
CA PRO A 243 55.37 -29.69 13.18
C PRO A 243 54.46 -28.47 13.37
N ASP A 244 53.88 -28.33 14.56
CA ASP A 244 53.00 -27.23 14.95
C ASP A 244 53.76 -25.94 15.32
N ALA A 245 55.09 -25.95 15.41
CA ALA A 245 55.85 -24.75 15.73
C ALA A 245 55.71 -23.67 14.63
N ASN A 246 55.66 -24.11 13.36
CA ASN A 246 55.44 -23.22 12.23
C ASN A 246 54.00 -22.71 12.17
N THR A 247 53.01 -23.55 12.51
CA THR A 247 51.60 -23.13 12.54
C THR A 247 51.37 -22.16 13.71
N ALA A 248 51.96 -22.41 14.87
CA ALA A 248 51.91 -21.52 16.03
C ALA A 248 52.57 -20.16 15.77
N SER A 249 53.71 -20.12 15.05
CA SER A 249 54.35 -18.86 14.68
C SER A 249 53.51 -18.06 13.68
N GLN A 250 52.90 -18.72 12.68
CA GLN A 250 51.97 -18.08 11.75
C GLN A 250 50.70 -17.58 12.45
N MET A 251 50.13 -18.37 13.37
CA MET A 251 48.97 -17.95 14.16
C MET A 251 49.29 -16.75 15.05
N SER A 252 50.45 -16.73 15.71
CA SER A 252 50.86 -15.58 16.53
C SER A 252 51.12 -14.33 15.69
N TYR A 253 51.70 -14.47 14.49
CA TYR A 253 51.86 -13.40 13.53
C TYR A 253 50.51 -12.83 13.05
N LEU A 254 49.55 -13.68 12.73
CA LEU A 254 48.19 -13.27 12.35
C LEU A 254 47.47 -12.61 13.52
N ALA A 255 47.57 -13.13 14.74
CA ALA A 255 46.97 -12.56 15.94
C ALA A 255 47.57 -11.18 16.31
N ALA A 256 48.86 -10.96 16.02
CA ALA A 256 49.49 -9.66 16.20
C ALA A 256 49.01 -8.61 15.19
N ARG A 257 48.64 -9.05 13.96
CA ARG A 257 48.10 -8.18 12.91
C ARG A 257 46.58 -8.04 12.92
N ARG A 258 45.87 -8.92 13.65
CA ARG A 258 44.42 -8.87 13.77
C ARG A 258 44.02 -7.65 14.60
N ASP A 259 43.04 -6.90 14.10
CA ASP A 259 42.43 -5.79 14.83
C ASP A 259 41.87 -6.30 16.16
N ARG A 260 42.44 -5.79 17.26
CA ARG A 260 42.03 -6.09 18.64
C ARG A 260 40.88 -5.21 19.12
N SER A 261 40.27 -4.45 18.21
CA SER A 261 39.03 -3.76 18.52
C SER A 261 38.02 -4.82 18.99
N PRO A 262 37.28 -4.58 20.07
CA PRO A 262 36.19 -5.46 20.46
C PRO A 262 35.29 -5.68 19.23
N THR A 263 35.19 -6.93 18.79
CA THR A 263 34.19 -7.36 17.82
C THR A 263 33.12 -8.06 18.64
N PRO A 264 31.89 -7.52 18.75
CA PRO A 264 31.25 -6.56 17.84
C PRO A 264 31.70 -5.10 18.05
N PRO A 265 31.78 -4.30 16.98
CA PRO A 265 32.10 -2.88 17.08
C PRO A 265 31.09 -2.16 17.97
N GLU A 266 31.48 -1.00 18.49
CA GLU A 266 30.58 -0.12 19.23
C GLU A 266 29.32 0.17 18.40
N GLU A 267 28.19 0.34 19.10
CA GLU A 267 26.89 0.58 18.49
C GLU A 267 26.83 1.95 17.80
N THR A 268 27.40 2.02 16.59
CA THR A 268 27.31 3.21 15.75
C THR A 268 25.92 3.28 15.13
N HIS A 269 25.28 4.44 15.27
CA HIS A 269 23.92 4.66 14.80
C HIS A 269 23.90 5.60 13.59
N TYR A 270 22.85 5.50 12.79
CA TYR A 270 22.65 6.37 11.63
C TYR A 270 22.52 7.84 12.07
N ASP A 271 23.34 8.72 11.47
CA ASP A 271 23.27 10.17 11.67
C ASP A 271 22.49 10.83 10.52
N PRO A 272 21.30 11.39 10.78
CA PRO A 272 20.45 11.97 9.74
C PRO A 272 20.98 13.29 9.16
N GLU A 273 21.95 13.94 9.84
CA GLU A 273 22.61 15.15 9.32
C GLU A 273 23.75 14.83 8.34
N GLY A 274 24.23 13.58 8.33
CA GLY A 274 25.36 13.17 7.49
C GLY A 274 25.02 12.99 6.02
N GLU A 275 23.75 12.79 5.67
CA GLU A 275 23.32 12.61 4.28
C GLU A 275 21.92 13.16 4.04
N VAL A 276 21.74 13.87 2.91
CA VAL A 276 20.46 14.46 2.52
C VAL A 276 19.54 13.42 1.88
N ARG A 277 19.16 12.38 2.64
CA ARG A 277 18.11 11.41 2.27
C ARG A 277 16.70 11.85 2.68
N ASN A 278 16.59 12.98 3.36
CA ASN A 278 15.35 13.50 3.96
C ASN A 278 14.37 14.12 2.94
N ARG A 279 14.54 13.90 1.63
CA ARG A 279 13.73 14.55 0.58
C ARG A 279 12.42 13.83 0.27
N GLY A 280 12.10 12.73 0.95
CA GLY A 280 10.88 11.96 0.73
C GLY A 280 10.39 11.31 2.01
N THR A 281 9.15 11.61 2.39
CA THR A 281 8.39 11.09 3.54
C THR A 281 8.95 11.41 4.93
N GLY A 282 8.05 11.62 5.90
CA GLY A 282 8.34 12.17 7.23
C GLY A 282 9.27 11.29 8.06
N PHE A 283 10.57 11.54 7.94
CA PHE A 283 11.61 10.86 8.69
C PHE A 283 11.68 11.39 10.13
N TYR A 284 11.73 10.47 11.11
CA TYR A 284 11.92 10.80 12.53
C TYR A 284 13.41 10.72 12.87
N ALA A 285 14.01 11.87 13.19
CA ALA A 285 15.42 11.97 13.54
C ALA A 285 15.66 11.62 15.01
N PHE A 286 16.31 10.49 15.25
CA PHE A 286 16.70 10.09 16.61
C PHE A 286 17.84 10.96 17.14
N SER A 287 17.87 11.13 18.46
CA SER A 287 19.01 11.75 19.14
C SER A 287 20.28 10.89 19.00
N LYS A 288 21.44 11.56 19.05
CA LYS A 288 22.76 10.90 19.10
C LYS A 288 23.02 10.28 20.48
N ASP A 289 22.39 10.82 21.53
CA ASP A 289 22.51 10.31 22.88
C ASP A 289 21.74 8.99 23.03
N GLU A 290 22.43 7.91 23.39
CA GLU A 290 21.83 6.56 23.48
C GLU A 290 20.61 6.50 24.40
N ASN A 291 20.66 7.18 25.54
CA ASN A 291 19.56 7.16 26.51
C ASN A 291 18.30 7.85 25.95
N VAL A 292 18.48 9.00 25.30
CA VAL A 292 17.37 9.74 24.68
C VAL A 292 16.84 8.94 23.49
N ARG A 293 17.73 8.33 22.69
CA ARG A 293 17.35 7.47 21.56
C ARG A 293 16.55 6.26 22.01
N LYS A 294 16.93 5.60 23.10
CA LYS A 294 16.19 4.47 23.68
C LYS A 294 14.78 4.88 24.09
N GLN A 295 14.63 6.02 24.77
CA GLN A 295 13.31 6.55 25.13
C GLN A 295 12.47 6.88 23.90
N GLN A 296 13.05 7.52 22.89
CA GLN A 296 12.37 7.80 21.62
C GLN A 296 11.94 6.52 20.88
N MET A 297 12.74 5.46 20.98
CA MET A 297 12.42 4.17 20.38
C MET A 297 11.28 3.46 21.12
N GLU A 298 11.30 3.53 22.44
CA GLU A 298 10.23 3.02 23.31
C GLU A 298 8.90 3.73 23.03
N GLU A 299 8.90 5.06 22.95
CA GLU A 299 7.72 5.86 22.61
C GLU A 299 7.14 5.48 21.23
N LEU A 300 8.00 5.25 20.23
CA LEU A 300 7.55 4.79 18.91
C LEU A 300 7.00 3.36 18.93
N MET A 301 7.55 2.47 19.77
CA MET A 301 7.02 1.13 19.96
C MET A 301 5.65 1.17 20.64
N GLU A 302 5.47 2.00 21.66
CA GLU A 302 4.19 2.19 22.33
C GLU A 302 3.12 2.71 21.35
N ALA A 303 3.44 3.74 20.56
CA ALA A 303 2.55 4.26 19.53
C ALA A 303 2.18 3.18 18.49
N ARG A 304 3.14 2.33 18.11
CA ARG A 304 2.88 1.20 17.22
C ARG A 304 1.92 0.21 17.86
N ASP A 305 2.16 -0.20 19.11
CA ASP A 305 1.33 -1.16 19.81
C ASP A 305 -0.10 -0.65 20.02
N GLU A 306 -0.27 0.65 20.28
CA GLU A 306 -1.59 1.29 20.33
C GLU A 306 -2.32 1.20 18.99
N THR A 307 -1.64 1.52 17.88
CA THR A 307 -2.26 1.44 16.55
C THR A 307 -2.62 0.00 16.16
N ILE A 308 -1.80 -0.98 16.56
CA ILE A 308 -2.09 -2.40 16.33
C ILE A 308 -3.32 -2.80 17.12
N LYS A 309 -3.36 -2.49 18.42
CA LYS A 309 -4.53 -2.78 19.29
C LYS A 309 -5.80 -2.14 18.75
N GLU A 310 -5.76 -0.90 18.28
CA GLU A 310 -6.93 -0.24 17.69
C GLU A 310 -7.39 -0.93 16.40
N ARG A 311 -6.45 -1.32 15.53
CA ARG A 311 -6.76 -2.03 14.28
C ARG A 311 -7.36 -3.40 14.54
N ASP A 312 -6.81 -4.15 15.50
CA ASP A 312 -7.31 -5.47 15.85
C ASP A 312 -8.69 -5.37 16.52
N ALA A 313 -8.88 -4.44 17.46
CA ALA A 313 -10.20 -4.19 18.04
C ALA A 313 -11.25 -3.77 16.98
N ARG A 314 -10.84 -3.00 15.97
CA ARG A 314 -11.73 -2.66 14.84
C ARG A 314 -12.05 -3.88 13.99
N ARG A 315 -11.07 -4.78 13.76
CA ARG A 315 -11.26 -6.03 13.02
C ARG A 315 -12.22 -6.96 13.78
N GLU A 316 -12.07 -7.09 15.09
CA GLU A 316 -12.94 -7.89 15.95
C GLU A 316 -14.38 -7.39 15.93
N ARG A 317 -14.61 -6.08 16.15
CA ARG A 317 -15.96 -5.48 16.03
C ARG A 317 -16.61 -5.73 14.66
N ARG A 318 -15.81 -5.71 13.59
CA ARG A 318 -16.29 -6.01 12.24
C ARG A 318 -16.68 -7.48 12.12
N ALA A 319 -15.83 -8.39 12.60
CA ALA A 319 -16.08 -9.83 12.58
C ALA A 319 -17.32 -10.21 13.40
N GLU A 320 -17.51 -9.63 14.58
CA GLU A 320 -18.72 -9.81 15.39
C GLU A 320 -19.98 -9.35 14.64
N ARG A 321 -19.91 -8.18 13.99
CA ARG A 321 -21.02 -7.67 13.18
C ARG A 321 -21.35 -8.61 12.01
N GLU A 322 -20.35 -9.16 11.34
CA GLU A 322 -20.57 -10.12 10.25
C GLU A 322 -21.17 -11.43 10.78
N ARG A 323 -20.67 -11.98 11.90
CA ARG A 323 -21.27 -13.18 12.53
C ARG A 323 -22.75 -13.01 12.84
N LEU A 324 -23.12 -11.87 13.43
CA LEU A 324 -24.54 -11.57 13.71
C LEU A 324 -25.38 -11.44 12.44
N LYS A 325 -24.82 -10.89 11.35
CA LYS A 325 -25.50 -10.84 10.06
C LYS A 325 -25.65 -12.23 9.47
N ASP A 326 -24.64 -13.08 9.55
CA ASP A 326 -24.67 -14.45 9.03
C ASP A 326 -25.69 -15.30 9.78
N GLU A 327 -25.75 -15.20 11.11
CA GLU A 327 -26.80 -15.82 11.90
C GLU A 327 -28.20 -15.35 11.49
N ARG A 328 -28.36 -14.05 11.20
CA ARG A 328 -29.63 -13.50 10.71
C ARG A 328 -29.96 -14.03 9.31
N ARG A 329 -28.97 -14.14 8.42
CA ARG A 329 -29.13 -14.71 7.07
C ARG A 329 -29.59 -16.16 7.14
N MET A 330 -28.94 -16.97 7.98
CA MET A 330 -29.30 -18.38 8.21
C MET A 330 -30.76 -18.52 8.71
N LYS A 331 -31.18 -17.69 9.66
CA LYS A 331 -32.58 -17.70 10.16
C LYS A 331 -33.59 -17.30 9.06
N ILE A 332 -33.24 -16.31 8.23
CA ILE A 332 -34.09 -15.89 7.11
C ILE A 332 -34.18 -17.02 6.08
N GLU A 333 -33.08 -17.70 5.77
CA GLU A 333 -33.05 -18.83 4.88
C GLU A 333 -33.92 -19.98 5.40
N GLU A 334 -33.80 -20.33 6.68
CA GLU A 334 -34.64 -21.35 7.32
C GLU A 334 -36.14 -21.02 7.19
N LEU A 335 -36.53 -19.76 7.44
CA LEU A 335 -37.90 -19.29 7.28
C LEU A 335 -38.35 -19.33 5.81
N ARG A 336 -37.47 -19.00 4.86
CA ARG A 336 -37.74 -19.09 3.42
C ARG A 336 -37.95 -20.55 2.99
N VAL A 337 -37.12 -21.48 3.46
CA VAL A 337 -37.26 -22.92 3.19
C VAL A 337 -38.58 -23.45 3.74
N LYS A 338 -38.93 -23.11 4.99
CA LYS A 338 -40.22 -23.47 5.58
C LYS A 338 -41.40 -22.92 4.76
N ARG A 339 -41.37 -21.64 4.38
CA ARG A 339 -42.42 -21.04 3.55
C ARG A 339 -42.52 -21.73 2.18
N ARG A 340 -41.39 -22.04 1.53
CA ARG A 340 -41.38 -22.78 0.26
C ARG A 340 -41.99 -24.17 0.41
N ALA A 341 -41.70 -24.88 1.50
CA ALA A 341 -42.28 -26.18 1.80
C ALA A 341 -43.80 -26.09 2.06
N GLU A 342 -44.27 -25.09 2.81
CA GLU A 342 -45.70 -24.86 3.06
C GLU A 342 -46.47 -24.54 1.76
N VAL A 343 -45.92 -23.67 0.91
CA VAL A 343 -46.51 -23.35 -0.40
C VAL A 343 -46.56 -24.60 -1.29
N PHE A 344 -45.50 -25.41 -1.29
CA PHE A 344 -45.48 -26.67 -2.01
C PHE A 344 -46.56 -27.64 -1.52
N LEU A 345 -46.73 -27.80 -0.21
CA LEU A 345 -47.76 -28.66 0.38
C LEU A 345 -49.18 -28.15 0.11
N ALA A 346 -49.40 -26.83 0.18
CA ALA A 346 -50.70 -26.22 -0.14
C ALA A 346 -51.07 -26.43 -1.62
N GLY A 347 -50.09 -26.30 -2.53
CA GLY A 347 -50.30 -26.60 -3.96
C GLY A 347 -50.58 -28.08 -4.25
N LEU A 348 -50.09 -28.99 -3.42
CA LEU A 348 -50.37 -30.43 -3.54
C LEU A 348 -51.82 -30.79 -3.14
N GLY A 349 -52.37 -30.07 -2.15
CA GLY A 349 -53.75 -30.27 -1.68
C GLY A 349 -54.81 -29.86 -2.70
N ASP A 350 -54.52 -28.87 -3.55
CA ASP A 350 -55.44 -28.37 -4.58
C ASP A 350 -55.55 -29.31 -5.79
N LEU A 351 -54.50 -30.11 -6.05
CA LEU A 351 -54.49 -31.14 -7.10
C LEU A 351 -55.26 -32.42 -6.73
N GLY A 352 -55.63 -32.61 -5.45
CA GLY A 352 -56.35 -33.79 -4.96
C GLY A 352 -57.88 -33.68 -4.99
N VAL A 353 -58.45 -32.53 -5.36
CA VAL A 353 -59.90 -32.26 -5.29
C VAL A 353 -60.59 -32.28 -6.67
N GLN A 354 -59.84 -32.54 -7.76
CA GLN A 354 -60.37 -32.58 -9.13
C GLN A 354 -60.46 -33.99 -9.76
N SER A 355 -60.63 -35.05 -8.97
CA SER A 355 -60.89 -36.42 -9.48
C SER A 355 -62.27 -36.94 -9.11
#